data_AF-A0A6B0GLY8-F1
#
_entry.id   AF-A0A6B0GLY8-F1
#
_cell.length_a   1.000
_cell.length_b   1.000
_cell.length_c   1.000
_cell.angle_alpha   90.00
_cell.angle_beta   90.00
_cell.angle_gamma   90.00
#
_symmetry.space_group_name_H-M   'P 1'
#
loop_
_entity.id
_entity.type
_entity.pdbx_description
1 polymer ?
#
loop_
_entity_poly.entity_id
_entity_poly.type
_entity_poly.pdbx_seq_one_letter_code
_entity_poly.pdbx_strand_id
1 'polypeptide(L)' 'MATDRPPKWEYKSIEPSKGLTKREVVDPTAELNELGAEGWELTATLSYDKGGTKLLVLKRPVYDE' A
#
# COMPACT_ATOMS: atom_id res chain seq x y z
N MET A 1 22.89 7.78 -21.57
CA MET A 1 21.74 7.15 -22.27
C MET A 1 20.63 7.05 -21.25
N ALA A 2 19.69 8.00 -21.24
CA ALA A 2 18.52 7.87 -20.38
C ALA A 2 17.70 6.70 -20.92
N THR A 3 17.47 5.69 -20.11
CA THR A 3 16.62 4.57 -20.47
C THR A 3 15.20 5.10 -20.68
N ASP A 4 14.79 5.23 -21.94
CA ASP A 4 13.47 5.69 -22.40
C ASP A 4 12.32 4.73 -22.02
N ARG A 5 12.56 3.83 -21.05
CA ARG A 5 11.53 2.91 -20.57
C ARG A 5 10.81 3.59 -19.41
N PRO A 6 9.47 3.60 -19.41
CA PRO A 6 8.73 4.07 -18.26
C PRO A 6 9.18 3.26 -17.03
N PRO A 7 9.29 3.89 -15.84
CA PRO A 7 9.67 3.19 -14.63
C PRO A 7 8.72 2.00 -14.42
N LYS A 8 9.30 0.83 -14.15
CA LYS A 8 8.51 -0.33 -13.73
C LYS A 8 7.99 -0.05 -12.32
N TRP A 9 6.79 -0.51 -12.01
CA TRP A 9 6.18 -0.32 -10.70
C TRP A 9 5.88 -1.67 -10.09
N GLU A 10 6.25 -1.84 -8.82
CA GLU A 10 5.78 -2.92 -8.00
C GLU A 10 4.58 -2.44 -7.19
N TYR A 11 3.54 -3.27 -7.08
CA TYR A 11 2.33 -2.97 -6.32
C TYR A 11 2.17 -3.97 -5.18
N LYS A 12 1.77 -3.45 -4.01
CA LYS A 12 1.49 -4.25 -2.81
C LYS A 12 0.18 -3.79 -2.21
N SER A 13 -0.67 -4.74 -1.82
CA SER A 13 -1.88 -4.47 -1.06
C SER A 13 -1.72 -4.96 0.37
N ILE A 14 -1.95 -4.10 1.35
CA ILE A 14 -2.02 -4.47 2.76
C ILE A 14 -3.46 -4.38 3.24
N GLU A 15 -3.89 -5.35 4.03
CA GLU A 15 -5.14 -5.28 4.76
C GLU A 15 -4.83 -4.75 6.16
N PRO A 16 -5.30 -3.55 6.55
CA PRO A 16 -5.08 -3.08 7.90
C PRO A 16 -5.74 -4.05 8.87
N SER A 17 -4.96 -4.49 9.87
CA SER A 17 -5.39 -5.49 10.84
C SER A 17 -6.72 -5.08 11.47
N LYS A 18 -7.70 -6.00 11.44
CA LYS A 18 -8.95 -5.80 12.17
C LYS A 18 -8.68 -6.09 13.64
N GLY A 19 -8.96 -5.13 14.52
CA GLY A 19 -8.81 -5.32 15.97
C GLY A 19 -9.65 -6.49 16.48
N LEU A 20 -9.41 -6.89 17.74
CA LEU A 20 -10.06 -8.04 18.42
C LEU A 20 -11.60 -8.08 18.27
N THR A 21 -12.24 -6.92 18.10
CA THR A 21 -13.70 -6.77 17.95
C THR A 21 -14.20 -6.87 16.50
N LYS A 22 -13.32 -7.04 15.51
CA LYS A 22 -13.59 -6.99 14.05
C LYS A 22 -14.31 -5.70 13.59
N ARG A 23 -14.45 -4.70 14.46
CA ARG A 23 -15.17 -3.43 14.22
C ARG A 23 -14.26 -2.21 14.24
N GLU A 24 -13.04 -2.35 14.75
CA GLU A 24 -12.05 -1.29 14.78
C GLU A 24 -10.93 -1.63 13.79
N VAL A 25 -10.68 -0.70 12.88
CA VAL A 25 -9.46 -0.71 12.06
C VAL A 25 -8.33 -0.33 13.01
N VAL A 26 -7.37 -1.23 13.22
CA VAL A 26 -6.14 -0.85 13.92
C VAL A 26 -5.41 0.14 13.03
N ASP A 27 -5.00 1.26 13.59
CA ASP A 27 -4.30 2.32 12.86
C ASP A 27 -3.05 1.75 12.15
N PRO A 28 -3.00 1.77 10.81
CA PRO A 28 -1.91 1.14 10.05
C PRO A 28 -0.67 2.02 9.93
N THR A 29 -0.57 3.13 10.68
CA THR A 29 0.51 4.12 10.54
C THR A 29 1.90 3.51 10.74
N ALA A 30 2.06 2.58 11.69
CA ALA A 30 3.35 1.92 11.93
C ALA A 30 3.81 1.13 10.68
N GLU A 31 2.94 0.28 10.14
CA GLU A 31 3.23 -0.53 8.95
C GLU A 31 3.43 0.36 7.71
N LEU A 32 2.64 1.44 7.57
CA LEU A 32 2.83 2.41 6.48
C LEU A 32 4.18 3.15 6.59
N ASN A 33 4.64 3.47 7.79
CA ASN A 33 5.94 4.10 8.00
C ASN A 33 7.09 3.15 7.64
N GLU A 34 7.00 1.87 8.01
CA GLU A 34 7.99 0.86 7.63
C GLU A 34 8.04 0.69 6.10
N LEU A 35 6.88 0.55 5.45
CA LEU A 35 6.79 0.46 4.00
C LEU A 35 7.30 1.75 3.32
N GLY A 36 7.00 2.91 3.90
CA GLY A 36 7.52 4.20 3.44
C GLY A 36 9.05 4.26 3.46
N ALA A 37 9.68 3.71 4.52
CA ALA A 37 11.13 3.61 4.61
C ALA A 37 11.74 2.68 3.53
N GLU A 38 10.99 1.67 3.08
CA GLU A 38 11.34 0.79 1.96
C GLU A 38 11.04 1.39 0.56
N GLY A 39 10.50 2.61 0.50
CA GLY A 39 10.19 3.33 -0.74
C GLY A 39 8.78 3.08 -1.30
N TRP A 40 7.88 2.48 -0.51
CA TRP A 40 6.47 2.33 -0.89
C TRP A 40 5.68 3.61 -0.67
N GLU A 41 4.82 3.95 -1.64
CA GLU A 41 3.91 5.08 -1.61
C GLU A 41 2.46 4.59 -1.63
N LEU A 42 1.63 5.07 -0.69
CA LEU A 42 0.19 4.81 -0.70
C LEU A 42 -0.46 5.48 -1.92
N THR A 43 -1.07 4.68 -2.80
CA THR A 43 -1.67 5.19 -4.05
C THR A 43 -3.19 5.12 -4.08
N ALA A 44 -3.81 4.17 -3.39
CA ALA A 44 -5.26 4.00 -3.41
C ALA A 44 -5.76 3.22 -2.20
N THR A 45 -7.05 3.36 -1.91
CA THR A 45 -7.76 2.55 -0.94
C THR A 45 -8.90 1.80 -1.63
N LEU A 46 -9.01 0.50 -1.37
CA LEU A 46 -10.11 -0.32 -1.90
C LEU A 46 -11.11 -0.57 -0.78
N SER A 47 -12.35 -0.18 -1.07
CA SER A 47 -13.52 -0.37 -0.20
C SER A 47 -14.47 -1.37 -0.85
N TYR A 48 -15.09 -2.23 -0.04
CA TYR A 48 -16.19 -3.07 -0.53
C TYR A 48 -17.49 -2.25 -0.58
N ASP A 49 -18.38 -2.56 -1.54
CA ASP A 49 -19.69 -1.92 -1.74
C ASP A 49 -20.57 -1.78 -0.49
N LYS A 50 -20.31 -2.56 0.57
CA LYS A 50 -21.09 -2.57 1.82
C LYS A 50 -20.46 -1.77 2.97
N GLY A 51 -19.47 -0.93 2.68
CA GLY A 51 -18.86 -0.03 3.66
C GLY A 51 -17.72 -0.69 4.41
N GLY A 52 -16.52 -0.16 4.21
CA GLY A 52 -15.30 -0.60 4.88
C GLY A 52 -14.13 -0.62 3.91
N THR A 53 -13.16 0.26 4.15
CA THR A 53 -11.83 0.18 3.54
C THR A 53 -11.16 -1.09 4.04
N LYS A 54 -10.82 -2.00 3.14
CA LYS A 54 -10.15 -3.25 3.51
C LYS A 54 -8.75 -3.37 2.96
N LEU A 55 -8.40 -2.62 1.91
CA LEU A 55 -7.05 -2.72 1.35
C LEU A 55 -6.49 -1.33 1.11
N LEU A 56 -5.24 -1.15 1.50
CA LEU A 56 -4.41 -0.03 1.11
C LEU A 56 -3.49 -0.54 0.01
N VAL A 57 -3.54 0.12 -1.15
CA VAL A 57 -2.69 -0.19 -2.30
C VAL A 57 -1.50 0.74 -2.26
N LEU A 58 -0.32 0.17 -2.24
CA LEU A 58 0.95 0.87 -2.32
C LEU A 58 1.65 0.54 -3.64
N LYS A 59 2.47 1.48 -4.11
CA LYS A 59 3.35 1.31 -5.27
C LYS A 59 4.77 1.73 -4.91
N ARG A 60 5.77 1.13 -5.56
CA ARG A 60 7.15 1.63 -5.55
C ARG A 60 7.80 1.50 -6.92
N PRO A 61 8.72 2.40 -7.30
CA PRO A 61 9.45 2.26 -8.55
C PRO A 61 10.45 1.09 -8.44
N VAL A 62 10.54 0.29 -9.50
CA VAL A 62 11.54 -0.76 -9.67
C VAL A 62 12.44 -0.34 -10.82
N TYR A 63 13.73 -0.26 -10.51
CA TYR A 63 14.77 0.01 -11.50
C TYR A 63 15.40 -1.33 -11.86
N ASP A 64 15.32 -1.71 -13.15
CA ASP A 64 16.17 -2.81 -13.66
C ASP A 64 17.62 -2.35 -13.54
N GLU A 65 18.48 -3.21 -13.01
CA GLU A 65 19.94 -3.01 -12.94
C GLU A 65 20.59 -3.03 -14.34
#